data_AF-A0A9E5QRF0-F1
#
_entry.id   AF-A0A9E5QRF0-F1
#
_cell.length_a   1.000
_cell.length_b   1.000
_cell.length_c   1.000
_cell.angle_alpha   90.00
_cell.angle_beta   90.00
_cell.angle_gamma   90.00
#
_symmetry.space_group_name_H-M   'P 1'
#
loop_
_entity.id
_entity.type
_entity.pdbx_description
1 polymer ?
#
loop_
_entity_poly.entity_id
_entity_poly.type
_entity_poly.pdbx_seq_one_letter_code
_entity_poly.pdbx_strand_id
1 'polypeptide(L)'
;MSTNTLSPSEQQVLDILMSIHQQEEFYSFYLVRTQGAVPEDCFMQVGQDEYEIFDDLAKNPALKLSPEILEKYAEQWPWYQLLLNPAIAWDEPLITRFYAYIGHDLERVCENPRFQFTLELGEKYARQLDWNRLGRNPGDFWTAEIIAAFAEHWFWPYLSQNTKIPFTEALIEQFAEQWEWEKLFYNPGSRPILCQRAFFEKYGSRYGQRVKPFFFEDQAPAWQAWLRLTQPEFGGTAWESLSKPEKEAQAQAYLSQYEAEINLNTYLHRPDFPWTPTLVEQYEAKIEDWAALCQHPQFPLTEAFLQKYESKIHWLSLFRNPHMPWTPALLNTYESEWRHTHAEELSKNACLDESCLLALADLLSWPHLSENTHLPWSLALVEKFADRWHWPALSNNPALPWSQAFIRQYEDRWHWGSIQRTHYTPLIHGLPGNKGIPWSLELIHAFRDRIELQCLADSANRDWQAQHLYPGLTEAVVRAFLEKAKTS
;
A
#
# COMPACT_ATOMS: atom_id res chain seq x y z
N MET A 1 34.54 -24.05 -16.91
CA MET A 1 33.86 -23.89 -18.21
C MET A 1 32.79 -24.96 -18.31
N SER A 2 31.59 -24.68 -17.82
CA SER A 2 30.41 -25.49 -18.17
C SER A 2 29.69 -24.68 -19.24
N THR A 3 29.68 -25.18 -20.47
CA THR A 3 28.90 -24.59 -21.55
C THR A 3 27.43 -24.76 -21.18
N ASN A 4 26.82 -23.70 -20.63
CA ASN A 4 25.36 -23.57 -20.51
C ASN A 4 24.79 -23.55 -21.93
N THR A 5 24.63 -24.73 -22.51
CA THR A 5 23.95 -24.92 -23.79
C THR A 5 22.47 -24.94 -23.47
N LEU A 6 21.76 -23.92 -23.93
CA LEU A 6 20.31 -23.87 -23.83
C LEU A 6 19.72 -25.10 -24.52
N SER A 7 18.72 -25.73 -23.92
CA SER A 7 17.92 -26.75 -24.59
C SER A 7 17.24 -26.15 -25.84
N PRO A 8 16.82 -26.98 -26.83
CA PRO A 8 16.14 -26.47 -28.02
C PRO A 8 14.90 -25.63 -27.71
N SER A 9 14.16 -25.97 -26.65
CA SER A 9 13.04 -25.18 -26.15
C SER A 9 13.48 -23.83 -25.59
N GLU A 10 14.57 -23.79 -24.81
CA GLU A 10 15.13 -22.56 -24.24
C GLU A 10 15.74 -21.65 -25.32
N GLN A 11 16.35 -22.23 -26.36
CA GLN A 11 16.84 -21.48 -27.51
C GLN A 11 15.70 -20.81 -28.27
N GLN A 12 14.58 -21.52 -28.44
CA GLN A 12 13.36 -20.96 -29.04
C GLN A 12 12.81 -19.78 -28.22
N VAL A 13 12.84 -19.85 -26.88
CA VAL A 13 12.45 -18.72 -26.02
C VAL A 13 13.40 -17.54 -26.22
N LEU A 14 14.72 -17.78 -26.21
CA LEU A 14 15.72 -16.75 -26.43
C LEU A 14 15.53 -16.05 -27.78
N ASP A 15 15.25 -16.79 -28.85
CA ASP A 15 15.06 -16.23 -30.18
C ASP A 15 13.79 -15.34 -30.25
N ILE A 16 12.72 -15.75 -29.55
CA ILE A 16 11.50 -14.94 -29.40
C ILE A 16 11.81 -13.63 -28.65
N LEU A 17 12.52 -13.69 -27.53
CA LEU A 17 12.89 -12.49 -26.76
C LEU A 17 13.78 -11.54 -27.57
N MET A 18 14.75 -12.07 -28.31
CA MET A 18 15.62 -11.26 -29.18
C MET A 18 14.84 -10.62 -30.33
N SER A 19 13.78 -11.24 -30.82
CA SER A 19 12.90 -10.65 -31.85
C SER A 19 12.12 -9.44 -31.33
N ILE A 20 11.77 -9.43 -30.04
CA ILE A 20 11.14 -8.28 -29.38
C ILE A 20 12.20 -7.20 -29.10
N HIS A 21 13.41 -7.59 -28.66
CA HIS A 21 14.54 -6.69 -28.37
C HIS A 21 15.00 -5.84 -29.55
N GLN A 22 15.01 -6.39 -30.77
CA GLN A 22 15.41 -5.65 -31.97
C GLN A 22 14.51 -4.45 -32.31
N GLN A 23 13.40 -4.26 -31.59
CA GLN A 23 12.47 -3.15 -31.77
C GLN A 23 12.65 -2.02 -30.72
N GLU A 24 13.55 -2.14 -29.73
CA GLU A 24 13.70 -1.19 -28.61
C GLU A 24 15.13 -0.60 -28.44
N GLU A 25 15.26 0.72 -28.18
CA GLU A 25 16.53 1.40 -27.84
C GLU A 25 16.90 1.19 -26.35
N PHE A 26 17.63 0.10 -26.04
CA PHE A 26 17.80 -0.40 -24.66
C PHE A 26 19.03 0.12 -23.89
N TYR A 27 19.93 0.92 -24.50
CA TYR A 27 21.24 1.24 -23.89
C TYR A 27 21.16 2.16 -22.64
N SER A 28 20.14 3.01 -22.51
CA SER A 28 19.94 3.85 -21.31
C SER A 28 19.52 3.05 -20.07
N PHE A 29 19.00 1.83 -20.25
CA PHE A 29 18.45 1.01 -19.17
C PHE A 29 19.52 0.25 -18.38
N TYR A 30 20.64 -0.12 -19.02
CA TYR A 30 21.64 -1.02 -18.41
C TYR A 30 22.50 -0.35 -17.33
N LEU A 31 22.81 0.94 -17.47
CA LEU A 31 23.67 1.69 -16.55
C LEU A 31 22.96 2.11 -15.25
N VAL A 32 21.63 2.19 -15.26
CA VAL A 32 20.85 2.82 -14.18
C VAL A 32 20.31 1.80 -13.16
N ARG A 33 20.17 0.52 -13.53
CA ARG A 33 19.32 -0.42 -12.78
C ARG A 33 19.97 -1.72 -12.30
N THR A 34 21.25 -1.97 -12.55
CA THR A 34 21.93 -3.09 -11.90
C THR A 34 22.34 -2.71 -10.47
N GLN A 35 21.80 -3.39 -9.45
CA GLN A 35 22.28 -3.32 -8.05
C GLN A 35 23.66 -3.97 -7.84
N GLY A 36 24.34 -4.41 -8.90
CA GLY A 36 25.70 -4.92 -8.83
C GLY A 36 26.71 -3.80 -8.64
N ALA A 37 27.91 -4.13 -8.15
CA ALA A 37 29.03 -3.21 -8.10
C ALA A 37 29.30 -2.69 -9.52
N VAL A 38 28.87 -1.46 -9.80
CA VAL A 38 29.16 -0.75 -11.04
C VAL A 38 30.66 -0.44 -11.00
N PRO A 39 31.46 -1.03 -11.90
CA PRO A 39 32.90 -0.84 -11.87
C PRO A 39 33.28 0.62 -12.20
N GLU A 40 34.42 1.10 -11.69
CA GLU A 40 34.87 2.51 -11.82
C GLU A 40 34.98 2.99 -13.29
N ASP A 41 35.11 2.05 -14.21
CA ASP A 41 35.17 2.26 -15.66
C ASP A 41 33.80 2.50 -16.32
N CYS A 42 32.67 2.38 -15.62
CA CYS A 42 31.36 2.77 -16.16
C CYS A 42 31.27 4.26 -16.50
N PHE A 43 32.04 5.11 -15.82
CA PHE A 43 32.14 6.53 -16.15
C PHE A 43 33.05 6.81 -17.37
N MET A 44 33.79 5.81 -17.87
CA MET A 44 34.72 5.97 -18.99
C MET A 44 34.05 5.85 -20.38
N GLN A 45 32.81 5.37 -20.45
CA GLN A 45 32.08 5.12 -21.70
C GLN A 45 30.92 6.10 -21.94
N VAL A 46 30.61 6.95 -20.97
CA VAL A 46 29.54 7.96 -21.06
C VAL A 46 30.10 9.21 -21.73
N GLY A 47 29.45 9.69 -22.79
CA GLY A 47 29.85 10.92 -23.48
C GLY A 47 29.69 12.15 -22.57
N GLN A 48 30.50 13.19 -22.78
CA GLN A 48 30.47 14.41 -21.95
C GLN A 48 29.15 15.21 -22.02
N ASP A 49 28.24 14.87 -22.94
CA ASP A 49 27.01 15.62 -23.23
C ASP A 49 25.71 14.95 -22.73
N GLU A 50 25.79 13.85 -21.97
CA GLU A 50 24.60 13.07 -21.56
C GLU A 50 24.10 13.46 -20.15
N TYR A 51 23.48 14.65 -20.03
CA TYR A 51 22.90 15.16 -18.77
C TYR A 51 21.88 14.18 -18.13
N GLU A 52 21.14 13.44 -18.96
CA GLU A 52 20.13 12.48 -18.50
C GLU A 52 20.76 11.30 -17.72
N ILE A 53 22.00 10.91 -18.04
CA ILE A 53 22.68 9.79 -17.40
C ILE A 53 23.17 10.18 -16.00
N PHE A 54 23.68 11.41 -15.82
CA PHE A 54 24.13 11.87 -14.49
C PHE A 54 22.97 12.06 -13.51
N ASP A 55 21.76 12.37 -13.98
CA ASP A 55 20.55 12.42 -13.14
C ASP A 55 20.14 11.04 -12.62
N ASP A 56 20.20 10.03 -13.48
CA ASP A 56 19.92 8.66 -13.09
C ASP A 56 21.01 8.05 -12.19
N LEU A 57 22.29 8.33 -12.47
CA LEU A 57 23.41 7.94 -11.62
C LEU A 57 23.31 8.60 -10.23
N ALA A 58 22.97 9.88 -10.16
CA ALA A 58 22.85 10.60 -8.89
C ALA A 58 21.74 10.05 -7.98
N LYS A 59 20.73 9.36 -8.54
CA LYS A 59 19.65 8.70 -7.78
C LYS A 59 19.99 7.29 -7.35
N ASN A 60 21.07 6.70 -7.88
CA ASN A 60 21.39 5.30 -7.63
C ASN A 60 22.08 5.12 -6.26
N PRO A 61 21.44 4.42 -5.30
CA PRO A 61 21.98 4.24 -3.95
C PRO A 61 23.07 3.16 -3.85
N ALA A 62 23.29 2.36 -4.90
CA ALA A 62 24.27 1.28 -4.93
C ALA A 62 25.65 1.76 -5.43
N LEU A 63 25.74 2.98 -5.96
CA LEU A 63 27.00 3.54 -6.44
C LEU A 63 27.93 3.89 -5.28
N LYS A 64 29.20 3.51 -5.42
CA LYS A 64 30.26 3.95 -4.50
C LYS A 64 30.74 5.33 -4.93
N LEU A 65 30.10 6.37 -4.42
CA LEU A 65 30.46 7.76 -4.69
C LEU A 65 31.49 8.24 -3.67
N SER A 66 32.78 8.21 -4.05
CA SER A 66 33.86 8.80 -3.24
C SER A 66 33.98 10.31 -3.50
N PRO A 67 34.54 11.09 -2.57
CA PRO A 67 34.79 12.51 -2.79
C PRO A 67 35.62 12.79 -4.05
N GLU A 68 36.55 11.90 -4.42
CA GLU A 68 37.38 12.02 -5.62
C GLU A 68 36.55 11.87 -6.90
N ILE A 69 35.55 10.97 -6.91
CA ILE A 69 34.62 10.80 -8.04
C ILE A 69 33.70 12.02 -8.17
N LEU A 70 33.20 12.53 -7.03
CA LEU A 70 32.37 13.72 -7.01
C LEU A 70 33.13 14.93 -7.56
N GLU A 71 34.39 15.10 -7.18
CA GLU A 71 35.25 16.18 -7.66
C GLU A 71 35.61 16.04 -9.14
N LYS A 72 35.92 14.83 -9.60
CA LYS A 72 36.27 14.57 -11.00
C LYS A 72 35.16 14.97 -11.98
N TYR A 73 33.90 14.78 -11.60
CA TYR A 73 32.73 15.07 -12.43
C TYR A 73 31.84 16.19 -11.87
N ALA A 74 32.45 17.14 -11.15
CA ALA A 74 31.70 18.17 -10.40
C ALA A 74 30.79 19.04 -11.28
N GLU A 75 31.13 19.24 -12.55
CA GLU A 75 30.32 20.04 -13.48
C GLU A 75 29.13 19.28 -14.07
N GLN A 76 29.16 17.94 -14.06
CA GLN A 76 28.14 17.08 -14.65
C GLN A 76 27.09 16.64 -13.62
N TRP A 77 27.43 16.62 -12.33
CA TRP A 77 26.54 16.14 -11.29
C TRP A 77 25.32 17.07 -11.09
N PRO A 78 24.10 16.53 -11.07
CA PRO A 78 22.96 17.21 -10.47
C PRO A 78 23.08 17.16 -8.95
N TRP A 79 23.82 18.11 -8.39
CA TRP A 79 24.13 18.19 -6.95
C TRP A 79 22.90 18.15 -6.05
N TYR A 80 21.79 18.73 -6.48
CA TYR A 80 20.52 18.69 -5.76
C TYR A 80 19.98 17.25 -5.56
N GLN A 81 20.26 16.32 -6.49
CA GLN A 81 19.92 14.90 -6.34
C GLN A 81 20.91 14.17 -5.43
N LEU A 82 22.20 14.49 -5.53
CA LEU A 82 23.24 13.89 -4.68
C LEU A 82 23.04 14.20 -3.19
N LEU A 83 22.50 15.37 -2.87
CA LEU A 83 22.12 15.72 -1.50
C LEU A 83 21.11 14.73 -0.91
N LEU A 84 20.27 14.11 -1.73
CA LEU A 84 19.26 13.13 -1.31
C LEU A 84 19.78 11.67 -1.38
N ASN A 85 20.91 11.42 -2.03
CA ASN A 85 21.40 10.07 -2.28
C ASN A 85 21.92 9.41 -0.98
N PRO A 86 21.36 8.25 -0.56
CA PRO A 86 21.78 7.57 0.66
C PRO A 86 23.15 6.90 0.57
N ALA A 87 23.76 6.80 -0.62
CA ALA A 87 25.14 6.33 -0.75
C ALA A 87 26.16 7.31 -0.14
N ILE A 88 25.79 8.59 -0.02
CA ILE A 88 26.66 9.65 0.48
C ILE A 88 26.27 9.97 1.93
N ALA A 89 27.22 9.80 2.84
CA ALA A 89 27.10 10.26 4.22
C ALA A 89 27.62 11.70 4.30
N TRP A 90 26.72 12.67 4.17
CA TRP A 90 27.07 14.09 4.24
C TRP A 90 27.43 14.49 5.67
N ASP A 91 28.70 14.79 5.91
CA ASP A 91 29.24 15.36 7.15
C ASP A 91 29.71 16.81 6.93
N GLU A 92 30.12 17.48 8.01
CA GLU A 92 30.57 18.87 7.94
C GLU A 92 31.78 19.06 7.00
N PRO A 93 32.84 18.22 7.03
CA PRO A 93 33.95 18.33 6.09
C PRO A 93 33.53 18.19 4.62
N LEU A 94 32.66 17.23 4.29
CA LEU A 94 32.20 17.01 2.91
C LEU A 94 31.32 18.15 2.42
N ILE A 95 30.42 18.65 3.27
CA ILE A 95 29.60 19.84 2.97
C ILE A 95 30.50 21.04 2.73
N THR A 96 31.48 21.27 3.59
CA THR A 96 32.43 22.39 3.43
C THR A 96 33.24 22.26 2.14
N ARG A 97 33.69 21.04 1.78
CA ARG A 97 34.46 20.78 0.56
C ARG A 97 33.66 21.10 -0.71
N PHE A 98 32.37 20.77 -0.75
CA PHE A 98 31.53 20.95 -1.94
C PHE A 98 30.53 22.10 -1.84
N TYR A 99 30.68 22.98 -0.84
CA TYR A 99 29.71 24.05 -0.53
C TYR A 99 29.41 24.96 -1.73
N ALA A 100 30.40 25.20 -2.60
CA ALA A 100 30.22 26.01 -3.81
C ALA A 100 29.15 25.44 -4.78
N TYR A 101 28.92 24.12 -4.76
CA TYR A 101 27.95 23.44 -5.63
C TYR A 101 26.61 23.20 -4.93
N ILE A 102 26.62 22.90 -3.63
CA ILE A 102 25.42 22.51 -2.88
C ILE A 102 24.80 23.65 -2.06
N GLY A 103 25.51 24.76 -1.84
CA GLY A 103 25.14 25.76 -0.84
C GLY A 103 23.78 26.43 -1.07
N HIS A 104 23.31 26.48 -2.32
CA HIS A 104 21.99 27.02 -2.68
C HIS A 104 20.84 26.05 -2.41
N ASP A 105 21.12 24.74 -2.34
CA ASP A 105 20.12 23.67 -2.18
C ASP A 105 20.38 22.84 -0.91
N LEU A 106 21.22 23.34 0.00
CA LEU A 106 21.72 22.60 1.17
C LEU A 106 20.58 22.10 2.06
N GLU A 107 19.43 22.76 2.06
CA GLU A 107 18.23 22.34 2.79
C GLU A 107 17.75 20.93 2.41
N ARG A 108 18.08 20.44 1.20
CA ARG A 108 17.73 19.10 0.75
C ARG A 108 18.46 18.00 1.52
N VAL A 109 19.65 18.28 2.06
CA VAL A 109 20.41 17.29 2.84
C VAL A 109 19.63 16.81 4.07
N CYS A 110 18.70 17.64 4.56
CA CYS A 110 17.82 17.31 5.68
C CYS A 110 16.86 16.15 5.41
N GLU A 111 16.70 15.69 4.17
CA GLU A 111 15.92 14.50 3.81
C GLU A 111 16.79 13.26 3.60
N ASN A 112 18.11 13.41 3.58
CA ASN A 112 19.02 12.29 3.37
C ASN A 112 19.07 11.38 4.61
N PRO A 113 18.76 10.07 4.49
CA PRO A 113 18.75 9.16 5.63
C PRO A 113 20.14 8.89 6.24
N ARG A 114 21.21 9.24 5.52
CA ARG A 114 22.61 9.03 5.92
C ARG A 114 23.32 10.33 6.31
N PHE A 115 22.57 11.42 6.40
CA PHE A 115 23.08 12.72 6.87
C PHE A 115 23.70 12.58 8.27
N GLN A 116 24.92 13.10 8.44
CA GLN A 116 25.68 13.06 9.69
C GLN A 116 25.53 14.38 10.43
N PHE A 117 24.32 14.70 10.88
CA PHE A 117 24.04 15.93 11.59
C PHE A 117 24.72 15.95 12.97
N THR A 118 25.39 17.06 13.31
CA THR A 118 25.99 17.30 14.64
C THR A 118 25.61 18.70 15.15
N LEU A 119 25.88 18.98 16.43
CA LEU A 119 25.65 20.31 17.01
C LEU A 119 26.42 21.40 16.26
N GLU A 120 27.70 21.16 15.98
CA GLU A 120 28.58 22.12 15.31
C GLU A 120 28.10 22.40 13.87
N LEU A 121 27.65 21.37 13.16
CA LEU A 121 27.07 21.51 11.82
C LEU A 121 25.78 22.31 11.88
N GLY A 122 24.89 21.98 12.82
CA GLY A 122 23.63 22.68 13.04
C GLY A 122 23.83 24.16 13.35
N GLU A 123 24.80 24.51 14.21
CA GLU A 123 25.16 25.89 14.51
C GLU A 123 25.71 26.64 13.29
N LYS A 124 26.60 25.99 12.53
CA LYS A 124 27.26 26.60 11.37
C LYS A 124 26.29 26.87 10.22
N TYR A 125 25.32 25.98 9.99
CA TYR A 125 24.42 26.03 8.84
C TYR A 125 22.94 26.23 9.20
N ALA A 126 22.63 26.71 10.41
CA ALA A 126 21.27 26.82 10.95
C ALA A 126 20.27 27.52 10.02
N ARG A 127 20.73 28.51 9.24
CA ARG A 127 19.87 29.31 8.34
C ARG A 127 19.58 28.62 7.01
N GLN A 128 20.45 27.70 6.60
CA GLN A 128 20.36 26.98 5.34
C GLN A 128 19.62 25.66 5.49
N LEU A 129 19.58 25.09 6.69
CA LEU A 129 18.88 23.83 6.95
C LEU A 129 17.37 24.04 7.05
N ASP A 130 16.61 23.14 6.45
CA ASP A 130 15.16 23.05 6.64
C ASP A 130 14.86 22.17 7.85
N TRP A 131 14.61 22.81 8.99
CA TRP A 131 14.32 22.17 10.27
C TRP A 131 13.04 21.34 10.26
N ASN A 132 12.10 21.62 9.35
CA ASN A 132 10.88 20.82 9.21
C ASN A 132 11.19 19.48 8.55
N ARG A 133 11.99 19.50 7.47
CA ARG A 133 12.49 18.27 6.81
C ARG A 133 13.37 17.49 7.76
N LEU A 134 14.29 18.19 8.44
CA LEU A 134 15.20 17.57 9.40
C LEU A 134 14.43 16.91 10.54
N GLY A 135 13.37 17.55 11.05
CA GLY A 135 12.50 16.97 12.09
C GLY A 135 11.85 15.62 11.72
N ARG A 136 11.75 15.30 10.43
CA ARG A 136 11.20 14.03 9.91
C ARG A 136 12.30 13.07 9.43
N ASN A 137 13.57 13.47 9.52
CA ASN A 137 14.68 12.72 8.97
C ASN A 137 14.83 11.36 9.68
N PRO A 138 14.99 10.25 8.92
CA PRO A 138 15.09 8.90 9.46
C PRO A 138 16.52 8.47 9.84
N GLY A 139 17.47 9.41 9.90
CA GLY A 139 18.85 9.16 10.31
C GLY A 139 18.98 8.89 11.80
N ASP A 140 20.14 8.36 12.20
CA ASP A 140 20.37 7.85 13.55
C ASP A 140 21.14 8.85 14.44
N PHE A 141 21.17 10.14 14.08
CA PHE A 141 21.86 11.20 14.82
C PHE A 141 21.05 11.79 15.98
N TRP A 142 19.82 11.32 16.22
CA TRP A 142 18.94 11.90 17.23
C TRP A 142 19.42 11.67 18.66
N THR A 143 19.60 12.76 19.41
CA THR A 143 19.87 12.74 20.84
C THR A 143 19.01 13.77 21.57
N ALA A 144 18.79 13.57 22.87
CA ALA A 144 18.09 14.56 23.70
C ALA A 144 18.83 15.92 23.72
N GLU A 145 20.15 15.90 23.61
CA GLU A 145 21.00 17.09 23.53
C GLU A 145 20.74 17.89 22.25
N ILE A 146 20.68 17.24 21.08
CA ILE A 146 20.35 17.88 19.80
C ILE A 146 18.94 18.48 19.84
N ILE A 147 17.97 17.74 20.38
CA ILE A 147 16.59 18.22 20.49
C ILE A 147 16.54 19.48 21.37
N ALA A 148 17.24 19.46 22.51
CA ALA A 148 17.29 20.59 23.43
C ALA A 148 18.03 21.80 22.86
N ALA A 149 19.19 21.59 22.22
CA ALA A 149 20.01 22.66 21.66
C ALA A 149 19.28 23.49 20.60
N PHE A 150 18.40 22.85 19.82
CA PHE A 150 17.66 23.49 18.73
C PHE A 150 16.14 23.56 18.96
N ALA A 151 15.70 23.55 20.24
CA ALA A 151 14.29 23.53 20.62
C ALA A 151 13.42 24.60 19.97
N GLU A 152 13.98 25.79 19.71
CA GLU A 152 13.28 26.91 19.08
C GLU A 152 13.15 26.79 17.55
N HIS A 153 13.95 25.93 16.92
CA HIS A 153 13.93 25.71 15.47
C HIS A 153 12.98 24.57 15.07
N TRP A 154 12.71 23.63 15.98
CA TRP A 154 11.94 22.46 15.66
C TRP A 154 10.45 22.73 15.46
N PHE A 155 9.89 22.11 14.43
CA PHE A 155 8.46 21.93 14.32
C PHE A 155 8.02 20.67 15.06
N TRP A 156 7.60 20.86 16.31
CA TRP A 156 7.24 19.80 17.24
C TRP A 156 6.24 18.76 16.73
N PRO A 157 5.20 19.10 15.92
CA PRO A 157 4.32 18.08 15.36
C PRO A 157 5.01 17.09 14.42
N TYR A 158 6.15 17.43 13.83
CA TYR A 158 6.96 16.48 13.05
C TYR A 158 7.90 15.67 13.94
N LEU A 159 8.53 16.29 14.93
CA LEU A 159 9.32 15.54 15.93
C LEU A 159 8.46 14.50 16.67
N SER A 160 7.23 14.86 17.06
CA SER A 160 6.30 13.93 17.74
C SER A 160 6.07 12.63 16.95
N GLN A 161 6.16 12.67 15.61
CA GLN A 161 5.96 11.50 14.75
C GLN A 161 7.27 10.81 14.35
N ASN A 162 8.42 11.41 14.67
CA ASN A 162 9.69 10.86 14.27
C ASN A 162 10.02 9.62 15.11
N THR A 163 10.06 8.47 14.44
CA THR A 163 10.27 7.16 15.06
C THR A 163 11.72 6.89 15.45
N LYS A 164 12.66 7.73 15.00
CA LYS A 164 14.09 7.60 15.28
C LYS A 164 14.53 8.36 16.53
N ILE A 165 13.66 9.20 17.09
CA ILE A 165 13.95 9.89 18.36
C ILE A 165 13.97 8.85 19.50
N PRO A 166 15.04 8.77 20.29
CA PRO A 166 15.10 7.91 21.46
C PRO A 166 14.31 8.57 22.62
N PHE A 167 13.00 8.36 22.64
CA PHE A 167 12.15 8.91 23.70
C PHE A 167 12.51 8.33 25.07
N THR A 168 12.62 9.22 26.04
CA THR A 168 12.77 8.89 27.47
C THR A 168 11.74 9.69 28.26
N GLU A 169 11.43 9.24 29.47
CA GLU A 169 10.54 9.97 30.38
C GLU A 169 11.00 11.41 30.58
N ALA A 170 12.31 11.60 30.84
CA ALA A 170 12.91 12.92 31.04
C ALA A 170 12.75 13.84 29.81
N LEU A 171 12.94 13.32 28.61
CA LEU A 171 12.79 14.11 27.36
C LEU A 171 11.34 14.51 27.11
N ILE A 172 10.39 13.60 27.35
CA ILE A 172 8.96 13.90 27.21
C ILE A 172 8.54 14.96 28.23
N GLU A 173 8.97 14.82 29.49
CA GLU A 173 8.64 15.77 30.54
C GLU A 173 9.27 17.15 30.34
N GLN A 174 10.53 17.21 29.90
CA GLN A 174 11.23 18.47 29.66
C GLN A 174 10.50 19.38 28.66
N PHE A 175 9.86 18.77 27.65
CA PHE A 175 9.17 19.50 26.58
C PHE A 175 7.67 19.18 26.50
N ALA A 176 7.05 18.91 27.64
CA ALA A 176 5.65 18.48 27.76
C ALA A 176 4.64 19.46 27.12
N GLU A 177 4.96 20.74 27.03
CA GLU A 177 4.08 21.76 26.45
C GLU A 177 4.26 21.94 24.94
N GLN A 178 5.36 21.43 24.38
CA GLN A 178 5.69 21.59 22.98
C GLN A 178 5.28 20.36 22.16
N TRP A 179 5.31 19.17 22.77
CA TRP A 179 4.90 17.94 22.09
C TRP A 179 3.44 18.00 21.62
N GLU A 180 3.22 17.56 20.38
CA GLU A 180 1.89 17.22 19.89
C GLU A 180 1.54 15.82 20.43
N TRP A 181 0.67 15.77 21.45
CA TRP A 181 0.44 14.60 22.29
C TRP A 181 -0.31 13.46 21.59
N GLU A 182 -1.23 13.77 20.68
CA GLU A 182 -1.94 12.75 19.90
C GLU A 182 -0.94 12.02 19.00
N LYS A 183 -0.10 12.76 18.28
CA LYS A 183 0.96 12.21 17.43
C LYS A 183 2.00 11.44 18.24
N LEU A 184 2.40 11.98 19.39
CA LEU A 184 3.36 11.34 20.30
C LEU A 184 2.80 10.01 20.85
N PHE A 185 1.50 9.92 21.08
CA PHE A 185 0.85 8.69 21.55
C PHE A 185 0.84 7.56 20.51
N TYR A 186 0.72 7.91 19.23
CA TYR A 186 0.79 6.96 18.12
C TYR A 186 2.22 6.66 17.67
N ASN A 187 3.22 7.39 18.17
CA ASN A 187 4.61 7.12 17.87
C ASN A 187 5.10 5.87 18.66
N PRO A 188 5.63 4.84 17.99
CA PRO A 188 6.04 3.59 18.62
C PRO A 188 7.15 3.74 19.66
N GLY A 189 8.02 4.75 19.55
CA GLY A 189 9.11 4.97 20.49
C GLY A 189 8.65 5.55 21.83
N SER A 190 7.68 6.45 21.81
CA SER A 190 7.12 7.09 23.02
C SER A 190 5.92 6.34 23.60
N ARG A 191 5.17 5.60 22.78
CA ARG A 191 3.95 4.89 23.20
C ARG A 191 4.15 4.04 24.46
N PRO A 192 5.18 3.18 24.58
CA PRO A 192 5.37 2.37 25.80
C PRO A 192 5.47 3.20 27.09
N ILE A 193 6.07 4.39 27.02
CA ILE A 193 6.19 5.32 28.14
C ILE A 193 4.83 5.93 28.47
N LEU A 194 4.11 6.42 27.45
CA LEU A 194 2.79 7.05 27.63
C LEU A 194 1.71 6.07 28.10
N CYS A 195 1.90 4.78 27.84
CA CYS A 195 1.04 3.70 28.32
C CYS A 195 1.28 3.35 29.79
N GLN A 196 2.36 3.83 30.41
CA GLN A 196 2.59 3.62 31.84
C GLN A 196 1.52 4.35 32.65
N ARG A 197 1.00 3.69 33.70
CA ARG A 197 -0.06 4.22 34.55
C ARG A 197 0.23 5.63 35.08
N ALA A 198 1.45 5.86 35.57
CA ALA A 198 1.85 7.16 36.13
C ALA A 198 1.82 8.29 35.08
N PHE A 199 2.27 8.01 33.85
CA PHE A 199 2.22 8.98 32.76
C PHE A 199 0.79 9.24 32.28
N PHE A 200 -0.03 8.20 32.16
CA PHE A 200 -1.43 8.35 31.76
C PHE A 200 -2.24 9.13 32.81
N GLU A 201 -2.05 8.86 34.10
CA GLU A 201 -2.71 9.60 35.18
C GLU A 201 -2.33 11.10 35.15
N LYS A 202 -1.10 11.41 34.77
CA LYS A 202 -0.59 12.80 34.71
C LYS A 202 -0.97 13.54 33.43
N TYR A 203 -0.91 12.88 32.27
CA TYR A 203 -1.01 13.54 30.95
C TYR A 203 -2.10 12.97 30.03
N GLY A 204 -2.83 11.91 30.43
CA GLY A 204 -3.78 11.19 29.57
C GLY A 204 -4.94 12.03 29.03
N SER A 205 -5.25 13.17 29.67
CA SER A 205 -6.21 14.14 29.14
C SER A 205 -5.76 14.78 27.82
N ARG A 206 -4.46 14.75 27.50
CA ARG A 206 -3.85 15.34 26.30
C ARG A 206 -3.82 14.38 25.09
N TYR A 207 -4.13 13.09 25.26
CA TYR A 207 -3.90 12.06 24.21
C TYR A 207 -4.92 12.05 23.06
N GLY A 208 -5.92 12.94 23.08
CA GLY A 208 -7.01 12.99 22.10
C GLY A 208 -8.21 12.12 22.47
N GLN A 209 -9.39 12.44 21.93
CA GLN A 209 -10.67 11.80 22.34
C GLN A 209 -10.79 10.33 21.93
N ARG A 210 -10.11 9.93 20.85
CA ARG A 210 -10.17 8.58 20.25
C ARG A 210 -9.38 7.51 21.02
N VAL A 211 -8.51 7.92 21.94
CA VAL A 211 -7.57 7.04 22.65
C VAL A 211 -8.16 6.36 23.88
N LYS A 212 -9.23 6.94 24.45
CA LYS A 212 -9.83 6.51 25.73
C LYS A 212 -10.48 5.12 25.75
N PRO A 213 -11.06 4.55 24.67
CA PRO A 213 -11.81 3.28 24.80
C PRO A 213 -10.93 2.03 24.93
N PHE A 214 -9.78 1.97 24.26
CA PHE A 214 -9.02 0.72 24.09
C PHE A 214 -8.12 0.32 25.29
N PHE A 215 -7.80 1.25 26.20
CA PHE A 215 -6.72 1.04 27.18
C PHE A 215 -7.09 0.22 28.42
N PHE A 216 -8.39 0.06 28.70
CA PHE A 216 -8.85 -0.63 29.90
C PHE A 216 -9.67 -1.89 29.63
N GLU A 217 -9.94 -2.25 28.37
CA GLU A 217 -10.73 -3.46 28.06
C GLU A 217 -10.06 -4.70 28.65
N ASP A 218 -8.75 -4.90 28.48
CA ASP A 218 -8.01 -6.06 29.01
C ASP A 218 -8.09 -6.26 30.53
N GLN A 219 -8.47 -5.24 31.31
CA GLN A 219 -8.58 -5.31 32.78
C GLN A 219 -10.02 -5.10 33.28
N ALA A 220 -11.00 -4.89 32.39
CA ALA A 220 -12.39 -4.66 32.77
C ALA A 220 -13.10 -5.98 33.15
N PRO A 221 -13.93 -6.00 34.21
CA PRO A 221 -14.68 -7.19 34.63
C PRO A 221 -15.55 -7.77 33.50
N ALA A 222 -16.21 -6.90 32.72
CA ALA A 222 -17.00 -7.30 31.56
C ALA A 222 -16.16 -8.02 30.49
N TRP A 223 -14.97 -7.53 30.18
CA TRP A 223 -14.11 -8.16 29.17
C TRP A 223 -13.56 -9.51 29.64
N GLN A 224 -13.09 -9.56 30.89
CA GLN A 224 -12.63 -10.81 31.49
C GLN A 224 -13.75 -11.86 31.54
N ALA A 225 -15.00 -11.44 31.73
CA ALA A 225 -16.16 -12.33 31.63
C ALA A 225 -16.41 -12.80 30.18
N TRP A 226 -16.26 -11.93 29.18
CA TRP A 226 -16.37 -12.30 27.76
C TRP A 226 -15.28 -13.30 27.33
N LEU A 227 -14.03 -13.09 27.75
CA LEU A 227 -12.94 -14.03 27.50
C LEU A 227 -13.22 -15.39 28.12
N ARG A 228 -13.70 -15.44 29.37
CA ARG A 228 -14.14 -16.71 29.98
C ARG A 228 -15.35 -17.32 29.30
N LEU A 229 -16.15 -16.57 28.56
CA LEU A 229 -17.28 -17.12 27.82
C LEU A 229 -16.83 -17.74 26.49
N THR A 230 -15.89 -17.08 25.82
CA THR A 230 -15.54 -17.35 24.42
C THR A 230 -14.27 -18.15 24.22
N GLN A 231 -13.31 -18.06 25.15
CA GLN A 231 -11.96 -18.60 25.01
C GLN A 231 -11.73 -19.78 25.98
N PRO A 232 -11.44 -20.99 25.47
CA PRO A 232 -11.20 -22.18 26.30
C PRO A 232 -10.06 -22.03 27.31
N GLU A 233 -9.01 -21.30 26.95
CA GLU A 233 -7.82 -21.07 27.79
C GLU A 233 -8.11 -20.27 29.07
N PHE A 234 -9.24 -19.55 29.13
CA PHE A 234 -9.68 -18.83 30.32
C PHE A 234 -10.74 -19.61 31.12
N GLY A 235 -10.95 -20.90 30.82
CA GLY A 235 -11.91 -21.76 31.50
C GLY A 235 -13.33 -21.69 30.92
N GLY A 236 -13.46 -21.20 29.69
CA GLY A 236 -14.74 -21.12 28.99
C GLY A 236 -15.27 -22.43 28.44
N THR A 237 -16.58 -22.48 28.25
CA THR A 237 -17.22 -23.53 27.46
C THR A 237 -16.74 -23.44 26.01
N ALA A 238 -16.78 -24.53 25.25
CA ALA A 238 -16.40 -24.56 23.84
C ALA A 238 -17.34 -23.68 22.99
N TRP A 239 -17.14 -22.35 23.03
CA TRP A 239 -17.95 -21.35 22.34
C TRP A 239 -18.10 -21.68 20.87
N GLU A 240 -17.02 -22.14 20.23
CA GLU A 240 -17.03 -22.56 18.83
C GLU A 240 -17.97 -23.76 18.58
N SER A 241 -18.17 -24.63 19.56
CA SER A 241 -19.07 -25.79 19.47
C SER A 241 -20.55 -25.47 19.72
N LEU A 242 -20.87 -24.27 20.22
CA LEU A 242 -22.24 -23.85 20.45
C LEU A 242 -22.97 -23.61 19.14
N SER A 243 -24.25 -23.99 19.11
CA SER A 243 -25.16 -23.63 18.04
C SER A 243 -25.42 -22.12 18.01
N LYS A 244 -25.87 -21.59 16.86
CA LYS A 244 -26.19 -20.17 16.71
C LYS A 244 -27.17 -19.64 17.79
N PRO A 245 -28.29 -20.32 18.10
CA PRO A 245 -29.20 -19.86 19.15
C PRO A 245 -28.58 -19.85 20.56
N GLU A 246 -27.67 -20.77 20.87
CA GLU A 246 -26.99 -20.81 22.17
C GLU A 246 -26.02 -19.63 22.32
N LYS A 247 -25.27 -19.30 21.26
CA LYS A 247 -24.40 -18.11 21.24
C LYS A 247 -25.20 -16.82 21.44
N GLU A 248 -26.35 -16.72 20.76
CA GLU A 248 -27.25 -15.58 20.89
C GLU A 248 -27.79 -15.43 22.33
N ALA A 249 -28.23 -16.53 22.95
CA ALA A 249 -28.72 -16.52 24.32
C ALA A 249 -27.63 -16.12 25.33
N GLN A 250 -26.40 -16.60 25.16
CA GLN A 250 -25.27 -16.24 26.03
C GLN A 250 -24.84 -14.79 25.85
N ALA A 251 -24.78 -14.28 24.62
CA ALA A 251 -24.48 -12.87 24.35
C ALA A 251 -25.54 -11.93 24.93
N GLN A 252 -26.82 -12.31 24.84
CA GLN A 252 -27.92 -11.59 25.47
C GLN A 252 -27.79 -11.51 27.00
N ALA A 253 -27.49 -12.64 27.65
CA ALA A 253 -27.28 -12.69 29.09
C ALA A 253 -26.07 -11.84 29.52
N TYR A 254 -24.98 -11.92 28.74
CA TYR A 254 -23.78 -11.11 28.94
C TYR A 254 -24.06 -9.61 28.90
N LEU A 255 -24.72 -9.12 27.84
CA LEU A 255 -25.05 -7.70 27.71
C LEU A 255 -26.00 -7.23 28.83
N SER A 256 -26.95 -8.07 29.23
CA SER A 256 -27.90 -7.74 30.30
C SER A 256 -27.21 -7.64 31.66
N GLN A 257 -26.17 -8.44 31.90
CA GLN A 257 -25.42 -8.43 33.15
C GLN A 257 -24.44 -7.26 33.25
N TYR A 258 -23.78 -6.90 32.14
CA TYR A 258 -22.68 -5.93 32.11
C TYR A 258 -23.04 -4.61 31.39
N GLU A 259 -24.33 -4.33 31.25
CA GLU A 259 -24.87 -3.19 30.49
C GLU A 259 -24.29 -1.84 30.92
N ALA A 260 -23.99 -1.65 32.21
CA ALA A 260 -23.45 -0.41 32.75
C ALA A 260 -21.94 -0.23 32.49
N GLU A 261 -21.23 -1.31 32.20
CA GLU A 261 -19.77 -1.34 32.01
C GLU A 261 -19.36 -1.41 30.53
N ILE A 262 -20.26 -1.85 29.65
CA ILE A 262 -19.98 -2.07 28.23
C ILE A 262 -20.28 -0.83 27.40
N ASN A 263 -19.31 -0.46 26.56
CA ASN A 263 -19.57 0.39 25.41
C ASN A 263 -20.02 -0.47 24.22
N LEU A 264 -21.33 -0.45 23.92
CA LEU A 264 -21.92 -1.27 22.85
C LEU A 264 -21.31 -0.96 21.47
N ASN A 265 -20.89 0.28 21.23
CA ASN A 265 -20.25 0.63 19.95
C ASN A 265 -18.92 -0.10 19.78
N THR A 266 -18.15 -0.37 20.84
CA THR A 266 -16.94 -1.19 20.72
C THR A 266 -17.27 -2.64 20.33
N TYR A 267 -18.35 -3.19 20.87
CA TYR A 267 -18.78 -4.56 20.59
C TYR A 267 -19.44 -4.72 19.21
N LEU A 268 -19.91 -3.64 18.58
CA LEU A 268 -20.36 -3.66 17.17
C LEU A 268 -19.22 -3.95 16.19
N HIS A 269 -17.99 -3.59 16.54
CA HIS A 269 -16.80 -3.86 15.72
C HIS A 269 -16.20 -5.25 15.92
N ARG A 270 -16.80 -6.07 16.81
CA ARG A 270 -16.31 -7.40 17.15
C ARG A 270 -16.96 -8.47 16.26
N PRO A 271 -16.23 -9.06 15.29
CA PRO A 271 -16.81 -9.98 14.32
C PRO A 271 -17.28 -11.31 14.93
N ASP A 272 -16.81 -11.63 16.15
CA ASP A 272 -17.19 -12.80 16.95
C ASP A 272 -18.49 -12.60 17.73
N PHE A 273 -18.96 -11.35 17.89
CA PHE A 273 -20.15 -11.06 18.68
C PHE A 273 -21.43 -11.36 17.89
N PRO A 274 -22.36 -12.19 18.41
CA PRO A 274 -23.52 -12.64 17.65
C PRO A 274 -24.68 -11.63 17.73
N TRP A 275 -24.52 -10.48 17.07
CA TRP A 275 -25.59 -9.49 16.97
C TRP A 275 -26.84 -10.06 16.28
N THR A 276 -28.01 -9.81 16.87
CA THR A 276 -29.32 -10.22 16.33
C THR A 276 -30.24 -9.02 16.18
N PRO A 277 -31.27 -9.07 15.30
CA PRO A 277 -32.26 -8.00 15.20
C PRO A 277 -32.94 -7.70 16.54
N THR A 278 -33.18 -8.73 17.37
CA THR A 278 -33.75 -8.59 18.71
C THR A 278 -32.82 -7.82 19.66
N LEU A 279 -31.51 -8.09 19.62
CA LEU A 279 -30.51 -7.36 20.40
C LEU A 279 -30.43 -5.89 19.98
N VAL A 280 -30.43 -5.64 18.66
CA VAL A 280 -30.43 -4.28 18.13
C VAL A 280 -31.69 -3.53 18.53
N GLU A 281 -32.85 -4.18 18.51
CA GLU A 281 -34.11 -3.59 18.97
C GLU A 281 -34.09 -3.25 20.47
N GLN A 282 -33.56 -4.14 21.31
CA GLN A 282 -33.45 -3.89 22.74
C GLN A 282 -32.51 -2.72 23.07
N TYR A 283 -31.39 -2.62 22.36
CA TYR A 283 -30.34 -1.65 22.64
C TYR A 283 -30.30 -0.46 21.66
N GLU A 284 -31.37 -0.28 20.88
CA GLU A 284 -31.46 0.69 19.79
C GLU A 284 -31.05 2.11 20.22
N ALA A 285 -31.48 2.55 21.41
CA ALA A 285 -31.21 3.89 21.93
C ALA A 285 -29.74 4.13 22.31
N LYS A 286 -28.94 3.06 22.46
CA LYS A 286 -27.51 3.10 22.82
C LYS A 286 -26.58 2.83 21.65
N ILE A 287 -27.12 2.45 20.49
CA ILE A 287 -26.36 2.22 19.27
C ILE A 287 -26.21 3.56 18.53
N GLU A 288 -24.98 4.05 18.48
CA GLU A 288 -24.63 5.27 17.76
C GLU A 288 -23.95 4.93 16.42
N ASP A 289 -23.16 3.86 16.37
CA ASP A 289 -22.39 3.44 15.20
C ASP A 289 -23.16 2.43 14.33
N TRP A 290 -24.19 2.90 13.63
CA TRP A 290 -24.95 2.08 12.67
C TRP A 290 -24.11 1.64 11.47
N ALA A 291 -23.01 2.34 11.18
CA ALA A 291 -22.08 1.98 10.12
C ALA A 291 -21.36 0.66 10.43
N ALA A 292 -20.95 0.45 11.68
CA ALA A 292 -20.37 -0.81 12.14
C ALA A 292 -21.34 -1.99 12.01
N LEU A 293 -22.59 -1.78 12.44
CA LEU A 293 -23.63 -2.80 12.33
C LEU A 293 -23.89 -3.20 10.87
N CYS A 294 -23.94 -2.23 9.96
CA CYS A 294 -24.16 -2.47 8.53
C CYS A 294 -23.01 -3.24 7.86
N GLN A 295 -21.80 -3.27 8.43
CA GLN A 295 -20.66 -4.03 7.92
C GLN A 295 -20.43 -5.34 8.68
N HIS A 296 -21.24 -5.62 9.71
CA HIS A 296 -21.00 -6.77 10.57
C HIS A 296 -21.20 -8.09 9.81
N PRO A 297 -20.19 -8.99 9.78
CA PRO A 297 -20.15 -10.11 8.83
C PRO A 297 -21.23 -11.17 9.05
N GLN A 298 -21.69 -11.32 10.30
CA GLN A 298 -22.68 -12.34 10.67
C GLN A 298 -24.08 -11.77 10.91
N PHE A 299 -24.25 -10.44 10.83
CA PHE A 299 -25.52 -9.80 11.17
C PHE A 299 -26.53 -9.99 10.04
N PRO A 300 -27.75 -10.48 10.32
CA PRO A 300 -28.74 -10.72 9.28
C PRO A 300 -29.42 -9.40 8.85
N LEU A 301 -28.89 -8.79 7.80
CA LEU A 301 -29.44 -7.60 7.14
C LEU A 301 -30.65 -7.96 6.26
N THR A 302 -31.71 -8.45 6.89
CA THR A 302 -32.96 -8.81 6.20
C THR A 302 -33.69 -7.57 5.66
N GLU A 303 -34.51 -7.75 4.62
CA GLU A 303 -35.33 -6.67 4.08
C GLU A 303 -36.24 -6.03 5.14
N ALA A 304 -36.86 -6.85 6.01
CA ALA A 304 -37.69 -6.35 7.11
C ALA A 304 -36.90 -5.47 8.10
N PHE A 305 -35.62 -5.80 8.35
CA PHE A 305 -34.75 -5.00 9.20
C PHE A 305 -34.43 -3.64 8.55
N LEU A 306 -34.06 -3.65 7.26
CA LEU A 306 -33.76 -2.43 6.51
C LEU A 306 -34.97 -1.49 6.44
N GLN A 307 -36.17 -2.03 6.20
CA GLN A 307 -37.42 -1.26 6.19
C GLN A 307 -37.72 -0.63 7.56
N LYS A 308 -37.52 -1.38 8.65
CA LYS A 308 -37.76 -0.87 10.01
C LYS A 308 -36.82 0.27 10.38
N TYR A 309 -35.55 0.17 9.98
CA TYR A 309 -34.48 1.07 10.42
C TYR A 309 -33.95 2.00 9.32
N GLU A 310 -34.72 2.21 8.25
CA GLU A 310 -34.30 2.94 7.04
C GLU A 310 -33.60 4.26 7.35
N SER A 311 -34.15 5.09 8.24
CA SER A 311 -33.59 6.40 8.62
C SER A 311 -32.28 6.34 9.39
N LYS A 312 -31.90 5.16 9.90
CA LYS A 312 -30.67 4.91 10.66
C LYS A 312 -29.64 4.12 9.86
N ILE A 313 -30.01 3.57 8.70
CA ILE A 313 -29.08 2.80 7.86
C ILE A 313 -27.99 3.72 7.33
N HIS A 314 -26.74 3.33 7.57
CA HIS A 314 -25.59 3.97 6.95
C HIS A 314 -25.35 3.33 5.56
N TRP A 315 -26.01 3.88 4.54
CA TRP A 315 -26.03 3.33 3.18
C TRP A 315 -24.65 3.05 2.59
N LEU A 316 -23.69 3.97 2.73
CA LEU A 316 -22.31 3.76 2.26
C LEU A 316 -21.68 2.48 2.85
N SER A 317 -21.90 2.22 4.15
CA SER A 317 -21.40 1.01 4.81
C SER A 317 -22.11 -0.24 4.31
N LEU A 318 -23.42 -0.16 4.09
CA LEU A 318 -24.22 -1.27 3.61
C LEU A 318 -23.78 -1.70 2.20
N PHE A 319 -23.55 -0.75 1.29
CA PHE A 319 -23.05 -1.03 -0.07
C PHE A 319 -21.60 -1.53 -0.12
N ARG A 320 -20.82 -1.36 0.94
CA ARG A 320 -19.49 -1.94 1.08
C ARG A 320 -19.49 -3.32 1.75
N ASN A 321 -20.63 -3.76 2.30
CA ASN A 321 -20.70 -5.04 3.00
C ASN A 321 -20.55 -6.22 2.01
N PRO A 322 -19.52 -7.07 2.15
CA PRO A 322 -19.25 -8.20 1.26
C PRO A 322 -20.11 -9.44 1.56
N HIS A 323 -21.10 -9.33 2.45
CA HIS A 323 -22.03 -10.41 2.82
C HIS A 323 -23.49 -10.05 2.55
N MET A 324 -23.75 -8.90 1.94
CA MET A 324 -25.11 -8.44 1.69
C MET A 324 -25.73 -9.21 0.51
N PRO A 325 -26.83 -9.97 0.69
CA PRO A 325 -27.48 -10.70 -0.40
C PRO A 325 -28.32 -9.74 -1.26
N TRP A 326 -27.66 -8.94 -2.09
CA TRP A 326 -28.35 -8.00 -2.97
C TRP A 326 -29.29 -8.73 -3.92
N THR A 327 -30.51 -8.20 -4.05
CA THR A 327 -31.46 -8.62 -5.07
C THR A 327 -31.87 -7.41 -5.90
N PRO A 328 -32.29 -7.59 -7.17
CA PRO A 328 -32.80 -6.49 -7.97
C PRO A 328 -33.99 -5.78 -7.31
N ALA A 329 -34.87 -6.52 -6.64
CA ALA A 329 -36.02 -5.97 -5.93
C ALA A 329 -35.57 -5.03 -4.81
N LEU A 330 -34.63 -5.46 -3.97
CA LEU A 330 -34.10 -4.65 -2.87
C LEU A 330 -33.40 -3.38 -3.37
N LEU A 331 -32.58 -3.49 -4.42
CA LEU A 331 -31.86 -2.35 -4.99
C LEU A 331 -32.80 -1.33 -5.64
N ASN A 332 -33.86 -1.81 -6.30
CA ASN A 332 -34.89 -0.93 -6.87
C ASN A 332 -35.71 -0.22 -5.77
N THR A 333 -36.05 -0.90 -4.68
CA THR A 333 -36.78 -0.30 -3.55
C THR A 333 -36.04 0.93 -3.00
N TYR A 334 -34.71 0.89 -2.94
CA TYR A 334 -33.87 1.95 -2.38
C TYR A 334 -33.10 2.75 -3.42
N GLU A 335 -33.53 2.78 -4.69
CA GLU A 335 -32.82 3.46 -5.78
C GLU A 335 -32.43 4.92 -5.44
N SER A 336 -33.33 5.67 -4.79
CA SER A 336 -33.10 7.07 -4.41
C SER A 336 -31.92 7.25 -3.44
N GLU A 337 -31.65 6.26 -2.61
CA GLU A 337 -30.62 6.33 -1.55
C GLU A 337 -29.20 6.11 -2.07
N TRP A 338 -29.06 5.53 -3.27
CA TRP A 338 -27.75 5.13 -3.80
C TRP A 338 -27.44 5.64 -5.19
N ARG A 339 -28.44 5.89 -6.04
CA ARG A 339 -28.23 6.21 -7.46
C ARG A 339 -27.29 7.38 -7.69
N HIS A 340 -27.37 8.42 -6.86
CA HIS A 340 -26.57 9.65 -7.04
C HIS A 340 -25.37 9.73 -6.10
N THR A 341 -25.36 8.95 -5.03
CA THR A 341 -24.45 9.11 -3.89
C THR A 341 -23.52 7.91 -3.71
N HIS A 342 -23.93 6.72 -4.15
CA HIS A 342 -23.25 5.45 -3.82
C HIS A 342 -23.20 4.45 -4.98
N ALA A 343 -23.57 4.83 -6.21
CA ALA A 343 -23.57 3.93 -7.36
C ALA A 343 -22.18 3.31 -7.65
N GLU A 344 -21.10 4.07 -7.42
CA GLU A 344 -19.73 3.58 -7.56
C GLU A 344 -19.39 2.50 -6.52
N GLU A 345 -19.82 2.71 -5.27
CA GLU A 345 -19.58 1.78 -4.16
C GLU A 345 -20.37 0.50 -4.33
N LEU A 346 -21.63 0.60 -4.76
CA LEU A 346 -22.44 -0.56 -5.13
C LEU A 346 -21.78 -1.35 -6.26
N SER A 347 -21.22 -0.68 -7.28
CA SER A 347 -20.54 -1.34 -8.40
C SER A 347 -19.27 -2.09 -7.99
N LYS A 348 -18.68 -1.76 -6.84
CA LYS A 348 -17.53 -2.47 -6.25
C LYS A 348 -17.94 -3.60 -5.29
N ASN A 349 -19.24 -3.74 -5.00
CA ASN A 349 -19.70 -4.71 -4.02
C ASN A 349 -19.48 -6.16 -4.49
N ALA A 350 -19.04 -7.01 -3.57
CA ALA A 350 -18.68 -8.39 -3.86
C ALA A 350 -19.87 -9.35 -4.08
N CYS A 351 -21.09 -8.94 -3.70
CA CYS A 351 -22.28 -9.78 -3.76
C CYS A 351 -23.19 -9.49 -4.95
N LEU A 352 -22.80 -8.61 -5.88
CA LEU A 352 -23.57 -8.40 -7.10
C LEU A 352 -23.52 -9.66 -7.98
N ASP A 353 -24.69 -10.12 -8.41
CA ASP A 353 -24.84 -11.23 -9.32
C ASP A 353 -25.31 -10.77 -10.72
N GLU A 354 -25.39 -11.70 -11.67
CA GLU A 354 -25.83 -11.38 -13.04
C GLU A 354 -27.24 -10.78 -13.07
N SER A 355 -28.14 -11.18 -12.16
CA SER A 355 -29.52 -10.65 -12.12
C SER A 355 -29.54 -9.16 -11.78
N CYS A 356 -28.68 -8.73 -10.86
CA CYS A 356 -28.49 -7.33 -10.51
C CYS A 356 -27.92 -6.52 -11.68
N LEU A 357 -26.90 -7.07 -12.35
CA LEU A 357 -26.30 -6.43 -13.53
C LEU A 357 -27.32 -6.22 -14.66
N LEU A 358 -28.20 -7.20 -14.88
CA LEU A 358 -29.26 -7.10 -15.89
C LEU A 358 -30.29 -6.03 -15.54
N ALA A 359 -30.77 -6.03 -14.30
CA ALA A 359 -31.82 -5.13 -13.86
C ALA A 359 -31.35 -3.67 -13.78
N LEU A 360 -30.06 -3.45 -13.47
CA LEU A 360 -29.51 -2.13 -13.14
C LEU A 360 -28.42 -1.68 -14.13
N ALA A 361 -28.37 -2.28 -15.32
CA ALA A 361 -27.32 -2.05 -16.31
C ALA A 361 -27.06 -0.57 -16.65
N ASP A 362 -28.10 0.27 -16.61
CA ASP A 362 -28.03 1.70 -16.93
C ASP A 362 -27.74 2.59 -15.70
N LEU A 363 -27.72 2.01 -14.50
CA LEU A 363 -27.49 2.71 -13.23
C LEU A 363 -26.11 2.42 -12.63
N LEU A 364 -25.49 1.29 -12.99
CA LEU A 364 -24.20 0.85 -12.47
C LEU A 364 -23.01 1.45 -13.23
N SER A 365 -21.88 1.55 -12.54
CA SER A 365 -20.62 2.04 -13.08
C SER A 365 -19.82 0.91 -13.72
N TRP A 366 -19.89 0.80 -15.05
CA TRP A 366 -19.18 -0.23 -15.81
C TRP A 366 -17.65 -0.26 -15.64
N PRO A 367 -16.95 0.88 -15.50
CA PRO A 367 -15.53 0.86 -15.13
C PRO A 367 -15.27 0.11 -13.82
N HIS A 368 -16.00 0.44 -12.76
CA HIS A 368 -15.85 -0.20 -11.46
C HIS A 368 -16.29 -1.67 -11.44
N LEU A 369 -17.37 -2.01 -12.17
CA LEU A 369 -17.77 -3.40 -12.35
C LEU A 369 -16.68 -4.21 -13.09
N SER A 370 -15.98 -3.59 -14.05
CA SER A 370 -14.89 -4.25 -14.79
C SER A 370 -13.67 -4.57 -13.93
N GLU A 371 -13.41 -3.76 -12.89
CA GLU A 371 -12.31 -3.98 -11.93
C GLU A 371 -12.70 -4.96 -10.82
N ASN A 372 -13.99 -5.24 -10.64
CA ASN A 372 -14.50 -6.03 -9.54
C ASN A 372 -14.10 -7.51 -9.70
N THR A 373 -13.22 -8.00 -8.82
CA THR A 373 -12.69 -9.37 -8.84
C THR A 373 -13.64 -10.40 -8.23
N HIS A 374 -14.76 -9.95 -7.65
CA HIS A 374 -15.72 -10.80 -6.94
C HIS A 374 -16.99 -11.10 -7.74
N LEU A 375 -17.20 -10.43 -8.88
CA LEU A 375 -18.31 -10.77 -9.78
C LEU A 375 -18.22 -12.24 -10.23
N PRO A 376 -19.36 -12.89 -10.54
CA PRO A 376 -19.41 -14.26 -11.03
C PRO A 376 -18.95 -14.34 -12.50
N TRP A 377 -17.67 -14.04 -12.74
CA TRP A 377 -17.10 -13.97 -14.07
C TRP A 377 -17.24 -15.30 -14.82
N SER A 378 -17.79 -15.21 -16.02
CA SER A 378 -17.86 -16.29 -16.99
C SER A 378 -17.72 -15.72 -18.39
N LEU A 379 -17.34 -16.55 -19.37
CA LEU A 379 -17.29 -16.11 -20.77
C LEU A 379 -18.65 -15.58 -21.24
N ALA A 380 -19.73 -16.27 -20.85
CA ALA A 380 -21.09 -15.85 -21.15
C ALA A 380 -21.43 -14.47 -20.57
N LEU A 381 -20.99 -14.17 -19.34
CA LEU A 381 -21.19 -12.85 -18.73
C LEU A 381 -20.45 -11.74 -19.48
N VAL A 382 -19.20 -12.00 -19.88
CA VAL A 382 -18.40 -11.04 -20.65
C VAL A 382 -19.05 -10.79 -22.02
N GLU A 383 -19.41 -11.85 -22.73
CA GLU A 383 -20.08 -11.78 -24.04
C GLU A 383 -21.39 -11.00 -23.98
N LYS A 384 -22.22 -11.26 -22.97
CA LYS A 384 -23.53 -10.64 -22.80
C LYS A 384 -23.47 -9.12 -22.69
N PHE A 385 -22.41 -8.59 -22.07
CA PHE A 385 -22.23 -7.17 -21.83
C PHE A 385 -20.98 -6.60 -22.51
N ALA A 386 -20.51 -7.24 -23.58
CA ALA A 386 -19.25 -6.93 -24.25
C ALA A 386 -19.09 -5.44 -24.62
N ASP A 387 -20.17 -4.77 -24.99
CA ASP A 387 -20.15 -3.36 -25.41
C ASP A 387 -20.27 -2.36 -24.25
N ARG A 388 -20.55 -2.85 -23.04
CA ARG A 388 -20.65 -2.01 -21.84
C ARG A 388 -19.40 -2.08 -20.97
N TRP A 389 -18.68 -3.19 -21.01
CA TRP A 389 -17.45 -3.36 -20.23
C TRP A 389 -16.38 -2.32 -20.58
N HIS A 390 -15.67 -1.86 -19.54
CA HIS A 390 -14.50 -1.04 -19.69
C HIS A 390 -13.28 -1.95 -19.90
N TRP A 391 -12.98 -2.24 -21.17
CA TRP A 391 -11.94 -3.19 -21.56
C TRP A 391 -10.54 -2.92 -20.97
N PRO A 392 -10.07 -1.67 -20.81
CA PRO A 392 -8.80 -1.43 -20.13
C PRO A 392 -8.80 -1.88 -18.66
N ALA A 393 -9.94 -1.76 -17.96
CA ALA A 393 -10.08 -2.26 -16.60
C ALA A 393 -10.16 -3.80 -16.57
N LEU A 394 -10.96 -4.40 -17.47
CA LEU A 394 -11.01 -5.87 -17.59
C LEU A 394 -9.62 -6.46 -17.87
N SER A 395 -8.80 -5.77 -18.68
CA SER A 395 -7.45 -6.24 -19.04
C SER A 395 -6.54 -6.43 -17.83
N ASN A 396 -6.77 -5.70 -16.73
CA ASN A 396 -6.01 -5.85 -15.47
C ASN A 396 -6.68 -6.78 -14.45
N ASN A 397 -7.92 -7.22 -14.69
CA ASN A 397 -8.68 -7.97 -13.70
C ASN A 397 -8.24 -9.46 -13.71
N PRO A 398 -7.67 -9.98 -12.61
CA PRO A 398 -7.16 -11.35 -12.55
C PRO A 398 -8.26 -12.41 -12.38
N ALA A 399 -9.49 -12.01 -12.09
CA ALA A 399 -10.61 -12.91 -11.82
C ALA A 399 -11.37 -13.36 -13.07
N LEU A 400 -11.06 -12.81 -14.26
CA LEU A 400 -11.66 -13.29 -15.50
C LEU A 400 -11.27 -14.74 -15.81
N PRO A 401 -12.11 -15.49 -16.56
CA PRO A 401 -11.80 -16.85 -17.01
C PRO A 401 -10.80 -16.83 -18.18
N TRP A 402 -9.57 -16.40 -17.90
CA TRP A 402 -8.52 -16.25 -18.91
C TRP A 402 -8.21 -17.57 -19.61
N SER A 403 -8.20 -17.52 -20.93
CA SER A 403 -7.72 -18.60 -21.80
C SER A 403 -7.16 -17.99 -23.08
N GLN A 404 -6.30 -18.72 -23.77
CA GLN A 404 -5.77 -18.27 -25.06
C GLN A 404 -6.88 -17.99 -26.08
N ALA A 405 -7.93 -18.83 -26.12
CA ALA A 405 -9.07 -18.61 -27.00
C ALA A 405 -9.81 -17.31 -26.66
N PHE A 406 -10.02 -17.05 -25.37
CA PHE A 406 -10.68 -15.83 -24.90
C PHE A 406 -9.88 -14.56 -25.21
N ILE A 407 -8.55 -14.61 -25.07
CA ILE A 407 -7.67 -13.48 -25.42
C ILE A 407 -7.76 -13.19 -26.93
N ARG A 408 -7.66 -14.23 -27.76
CA ARG A 408 -7.76 -14.11 -29.23
C ARG A 408 -9.12 -13.58 -29.68
N GLN A 409 -10.22 -14.02 -29.07
CA GLN A 409 -11.58 -13.59 -29.42
C GLN A 409 -11.78 -12.07 -29.33
N TYR A 410 -11.09 -11.42 -28.39
CA TYR A 410 -11.22 -9.98 -28.13
C TYR A 410 -9.89 -9.22 -28.26
N GLU A 411 -8.97 -9.71 -29.10
CA GLU A 411 -7.60 -9.21 -29.20
C GLU A 411 -7.50 -7.69 -29.44
N ASP A 412 -8.46 -7.12 -30.18
CA ASP A 412 -8.51 -5.70 -30.50
C ASP A 412 -9.22 -4.84 -29.45
N ARG A 413 -9.94 -5.46 -28.52
CA ARG A 413 -10.58 -4.74 -27.41
C ARG A 413 -9.70 -4.68 -26.18
N TRP A 414 -8.81 -5.65 -25.99
CA TRP A 414 -7.91 -5.67 -24.85
C TRP A 414 -6.92 -4.51 -24.86
N HIS A 415 -6.62 -4.01 -23.67
CA HIS A 415 -5.54 -3.05 -23.47
C HIS A 415 -4.24 -3.79 -23.17
N TRP A 416 -3.26 -3.64 -24.05
CA TRP A 416 -1.99 -4.36 -23.99
C TRP A 416 -0.89 -3.63 -23.20
N GLY A 417 -1.11 -2.37 -22.79
CA GLY A 417 -0.12 -1.49 -22.13
C GLY A 417 0.22 -0.25 -22.98
N SER A 418 1.03 0.69 -22.46
CA SER A 418 1.50 1.86 -23.21
C SER A 418 3.03 2.05 -23.24
N ILE A 419 3.59 2.21 -24.44
CA ILE A 419 4.96 2.65 -24.74
C ILE A 419 5.14 4.17 -24.47
N GLN A 420 4.33 4.80 -23.61
CA GLN A 420 4.53 6.21 -23.24
C GLN A 420 4.40 6.42 -21.74
N ARG A 421 5.54 6.74 -21.13
CA ARG A 421 5.65 7.31 -19.77
C ARG A 421 5.01 8.70 -19.73
N THR A 422 3.69 8.80 -19.73
CA THR A 422 3.04 10.04 -19.30
C THR A 422 3.09 10.10 -17.77
N HIS A 423 3.77 11.11 -17.24
CA HIS A 423 4.21 11.25 -15.85
C HIS A 423 3.10 11.40 -14.79
N TYR A 424 1.85 11.02 -15.05
CA TYR A 424 0.73 11.35 -14.15
C TYR A 424 -0.36 10.28 -13.98
N THR A 425 -0.19 9.04 -14.44
CA THR A 425 -1.18 7.96 -14.18
C THR A 425 -0.52 6.70 -13.63
N PRO A 426 -1.02 6.12 -12.52
CA PRO A 426 -0.46 4.90 -11.97
C PRO A 426 -0.67 3.73 -12.95
N LEU A 427 0.46 3.15 -13.39
CA LEU A 427 0.69 1.76 -13.84
C LEU A 427 -0.56 0.92 -14.20
N ILE A 428 -1.27 1.26 -15.28
CA ILE A 428 -2.14 0.30 -15.96
C ILE A 428 -1.21 -0.58 -16.80
N HIS A 429 -0.81 -1.73 -16.27
CA HIS A 429 0.15 -2.63 -16.93
C HIS A 429 -0.45 -3.38 -18.15
N GLY A 430 -1.77 -3.30 -18.36
CA GLY A 430 -2.46 -3.99 -19.44
C GLY A 430 -2.47 -5.51 -19.24
N LEU A 431 -2.88 -6.26 -20.27
CA LEU A 431 -2.87 -7.73 -20.25
C LEU A 431 -1.53 -8.32 -19.77
N PRO A 432 -0.35 -7.87 -20.24
CA PRO A 432 0.92 -8.46 -19.84
C PRO A 432 1.19 -8.43 -18.33
N GLY A 433 0.76 -7.39 -17.61
CA GLY A 433 0.90 -7.32 -16.16
C GLY A 433 -0.20 -8.04 -15.37
N ASN A 434 -1.19 -8.65 -16.03
CA ASN A 434 -2.30 -9.31 -15.36
C ASN A 434 -1.90 -10.71 -14.87
N LYS A 435 -1.88 -10.87 -13.54
CA LYS A 435 -1.51 -12.11 -12.85
C LYS A 435 -2.46 -13.29 -13.09
N GLY A 436 -3.66 -13.04 -13.61
CA GLY A 436 -4.64 -14.08 -13.94
C GLY A 436 -4.41 -14.75 -15.30
N ILE A 437 -3.53 -14.21 -16.16
CA ILE A 437 -3.34 -14.74 -17.51
C ILE A 437 -2.37 -15.92 -17.51
N PRO A 438 -2.76 -17.08 -18.07
CA PRO A 438 -1.87 -18.23 -18.24
C PRO A 438 -0.99 -18.04 -19.47
N TRP A 439 0.01 -17.16 -19.35
CA TRP A 439 0.95 -16.89 -20.44
C TRP A 439 1.70 -18.16 -20.87
N SER A 440 1.64 -18.46 -22.16
CA SER A 440 2.40 -19.53 -22.81
C SER A 440 3.34 -18.95 -23.86
N LEU A 441 4.39 -19.69 -24.23
CA LEU A 441 5.30 -19.28 -25.32
C LEU A 441 4.54 -19.07 -26.65
N GLU A 442 3.52 -19.88 -26.90
CA GLU A 442 2.65 -19.72 -28.06
C GLU A 442 1.88 -18.40 -28.01
N LEU A 443 1.37 -18.02 -26.83
CA LEU A 443 0.64 -16.76 -26.64
C LEU A 443 1.58 -15.55 -26.79
N ILE A 444 2.76 -15.59 -26.18
CA ILE A 444 3.78 -14.53 -26.28
C ILE A 444 4.21 -14.36 -27.74
N HIS A 445 4.51 -15.46 -28.44
CA HIS A 445 4.91 -15.41 -29.85
C HIS A 445 3.78 -14.89 -30.76
N ALA A 446 2.53 -15.28 -30.49
CA ALA A 446 1.37 -14.84 -31.25
C ALA A 446 1.12 -13.32 -31.14
N PHE A 447 1.46 -12.72 -30.00
CA PHE A 447 1.21 -11.31 -29.70
C PHE A 447 2.50 -10.49 -29.50
N ARG A 448 3.64 -10.97 -30.00
CA ARG A 448 4.96 -10.33 -29.84
C ARG A 448 5.01 -8.87 -30.32
N ASP A 449 4.19 -8.52 -31.32
CA ASP A 449 4.13 -7.17 -31.88
C ASP A 449 3.22 -6.23 -31.05
N ARG A 450 2.56 -6.74 -30.00
CA ARG A 450 1.67 -5.99 -29.09
C ARG A 450 2.15 -6.01 -27.63
N ILE A 451 3.26 -6.69 -27.32
CA ILE A 451 3.78 -6.87 -25.95
C ILE A 451 5.17 -6.24 -25.84
N GLU A 452 5.37 -5.38 -24.85
CA GLU A 452 6.68 -4.84 -24.49
C GLU A 452 7.44 -5.82 -23.59
N LEU A 453 8.77 -5.94 -23.77
CA LEU A 453 9.63 -6.78 -22.91
C LEU A 453 9.53 -6.40 -21.44
N GLN A 454 9.34 -5.11 -21.15
CA GLN A 454 9.21 -4.58 -19.79
C GLN A 454 8.01 -5.20 -19.03
N CYS A 455 6.95 -5.59 -19.74
CA CYS A 455 5.77 -6.16 -19.11
C CYS A 455 5.87 -7.68 -18.90
N LEU A 456 6.87 -8.33 -19.51
CA LEU A 456 7.23 -9.73 -19.27
C LEU A 456 8.20 -9.91 -18.08
N ALA A 457 8.49 -8.83 -17.35
CA ALA A 457 9.05 -8.90 -16.00
C ALA A 457 7.93 -8.52 -15.01
N ASP A 458 7.72 -9.32 -13.95
CA ASP A 458 6.75 -8.94 -12.91
C ASP A 458 7.06 -7.51 -12.44
N SER A 459 6.04 -6.67 -12.31
CA SER A 459 6.12 -5.36 -11.66
C SER A 459 6.93 -5.35 -10.35
N ALA A 460 6.94 -6.48 -9.64
CA ALA A 460 7.72 -6.73 -8.42
C ALA A 460 9.11 -7.36 -8.66
N ASN A 461 9.35 -8.02 -9.79
CA ASN A 461 10.61 -8.67 -10.16
C ASN A 461 11.39 -7.83 -11.18
N ARG A 462 11.82 -6.65 -10.74
CA ARG A 462 12.65 -5.72 -11.53
C ARG A 462 14.07 -6.25 -11.81
N ASP A 463 14.42 -7.41 -11.24
CA ASP A 463 15.74 -8.02 -11.26
C ASP A 463 15.78 -9.37 -12.03
N TRP A 464 14.68 -9.76 -12.70
CA TRP A 464 14.58 -11.02 -13.45
C TRP A 464 15.00 -12.28 -12.66
N GLN A 465 14.69 -12.32 -11.35
CA GLN A 465 15.01 -13.46 -10.49
C GLN A 465 14.14 -14.68 -10.84
N ALA A 466 14.77 -15.86 -10.93
CA ALA A 466 14.19 -17.10 -11.50
C ALA A 466 12.87 -17.57 -10.88
N GLN A 467 12.63 -17.24 -9.60
CA GLN A 467 11.47 -17.67 -8.82
C GLN A 467 10.15 -16.96 -9.17
N HIS A 468 10.20 -15.89 -9.98
CA HIS A 468 9.03 -15.12 -10.41
C HIS A 468 8.99 -14.92 -11.94
N LEU A 469 9.69 -15.78 -12.68
CA LEU A 469 9.69 -15.76 -14.13
C LEU A 469 8.56 -16.63 -14.69
N TYR A 470 8.08 -16.25 -15.88
CA TYR A 470 7.07 -17.01 -16.62
C TYR A 470 7.49 -18.48 -16.78
N PRO A 471 6.54 -19.44 -16.83
CA PRO A 471 6.85 -20.84 -17.11
C PRO A 471 7.50 -20.99 -18.50
N GLY A 472 8.83 -20.94 -18.57
CA GLY A 472 9.62 -20.95 -19.81
C GLY A 472 10.76 -19.92 -19.86
N LEU A 473 10.71 -18.87 -19.04
CA LEU A 473 11.83 -17.94 -18.82
C LEU A 473 12.76 -18.53 -17.76
N THR A 474 13.55 -19.54 -18.12
CA THR A 474 14.54 -20.12 -17.19
C THR A 474 15.65 -19.10 -16.90
N GLU A 475 16.32 -19.25 -15.76
CA GLU A 475 17.49 -18.43 -15.43
C GLU A 475 18.58 -18.48 -16.51
N ALA A 476 18.70 -19.63 -17.20
CA ALA A 476 19.62 -19.81 -18.32
C ALA A 476 19.23 -18.96 -19.54
N VAL A 477 17.95 -18.93 -19.90
CA VAL A 477 17.43 -18.10 -21.00
C VAL A 477 17.60 -16.62 -20.70
N VAL A 478 17.28 -16.19 -19.48
CA VAL A 478 17.46 -14.78 -19.06
C VAL A 478 18.92 -14.39 -19.12
N ARG A 479 19.83 -15.21 -18.58
CA ARG A 479 21.27 -14.93 -18.64
C ARG A 479 21.76 -14.82 -20.09
N ALA A 480 21.36 -15.76 -20.96
CA ALA A 480 21.75 -15.75 -22.37
C ALA A 480 21.17 -14.55 -23.15
N PHE A 481 19.93 -14.14 -22.82
CA PHE A 481 19.30 -12.94 -23.36
C PHE A 481 20.06 -11.69 -22.93
N LEU A 482 20.34 -11.54 -21.64
CA LEU A 482 21.11 -10.42 -21.09
C LEU A 482 22.55 -10.36 -21.64
N GLU A 483 23.18 -11.50 -21.91
CA GLU A 483 24.50 -11.54 -22.55
C GLU A 483 24.45 -11.11 -24.01
N LYS A 484 23.48 -11.61 -24.80
CA LYS A 484 23.32 -11.23 -26.21
C LYS A 484 22.91 -9.77 -26.38
N ALA A 485 21.99 -9.28 -25.56
CA ALA A 485 21.48 -7.90 -25.60
C ALA A 485 22.56 -6.85 -25.26
N LYS A 486 23.62 -7.20 -24.51
CA LYS A 486 24.78 -6.31 -24.27
C LYS A 486 25.65 -6.09 -25.50
N THR A 487 25.63 -7.05 -26.43
CA THR A 487 26.54 -7.13 -27.58
C THR A 487 25.88 -6.72 -28.90
N SER A 488 24.57 -6.51 -28.89
CA SER A 488 23.73 -6.05 -30.00
C SER A 488 23.31 -4.62 -29.77
#